data_AF-A0A800DBS2-F1
#
_entry.id   AF-A0A800DBS2-F1
#
_cell.length_a   1.000
_cell.length_b   1.000
_cell.length_c   1.000
_cell.angle_alpha   90.00
_cell.angle_beta   90.00
_cell.angle_gamma   90.00
#
_symmetry.space_group_name_H-M   'P 1'
#
loop_
_entity.id
_entity.type
_entity.pdbx_description
1 polymer ?
#
loop_
_entity_poly.entity_id
_entity_poly.type
_entity_poly.pdbx_seq_one_letter_code
_entity_poly.pdbx_strand_id
1 'polypeptide(L)'
;MNTFFADVVRNEIIAYDTNHITFSANLDLQFSAGQFFNLKLQNPDKTSKIQFILRGYSVASSPQKLPIFELCVKIVKYFEKNEHTGENIGEEKKGIGSGFLEKLKKGDRVEFLGPFGHFTKKNKAKKTVMLATGTGIAPMRAICEELSEEGFVTKTVLLYGVSNAKFACYSSFFQNLANLHKNFEYVLFISRETDEEIRKVEELKIVENIVSGRITKGVEDLSVE
;
A
#
# COMPACT_ATOMS: atom_id res chain seq x y z
N MET A 1 -12.11 -21.79 -3.32
CA MET A 1 -11.05 -20.77 -3.31
C MET A 1 -10.69 -20.52 -4.76
N ASN A 2 -10.92 -19.31 -5.26
CA ASN A 2 -10.80 -19.06 -6.70
C ASN A 2 -9.37 -18.63 -7.01
N THR A 3 -8.76 -19.37 -7.94
CA THR A 3 -7.49 -19.02 -8.56
C THR A 3 -7.79 -18.24 -9.84
N PHE A 4 -6.98 -17.23 -10.13
CA PHE A 4 -7.10 -16.48 -11.36
C PHE A 4 -5.74 -16.05 -11.89
N PHE A 5 -5.70 -15.79 -13.19
CA PHE A 5 -4.53 -15.20 -13.84
C PHE A 5 -4.76 -13.73 -14.10
N ALA A 6 -3.68 -12.96 -13.97
CA ALA A 6 -3.67 -11.56 -14.35
C ALA A 6 -2.40 -11.23 -15.12
N ASP A 7 -2.53 -10.34 -16.10
CA ASP A 7 -1.43 -9.87 -16.92
C ASP A 7 -0.98 -8.49 -16.43
N VAL A 8 0.34 -8.29 -16.36
CA VAL A 8 0.93 -7.03 -15.90
C VAL A 8 0.68 -5.97 -16.97
N VAL A 9 -0.01 -4.90 -16.57
CA VAL A 9 -0.25 -3.73 -17.43
C VAL A 9 0.87 -2.72 -17.27
N ARG A 10 1.30 -2.46 -16.02
CA ARG A 10 2.33 -1.49 -15.67
C ARG A 10 3.00 -1.85 -14.35
N ASN A 11 4.28 -1.53 -14.22
CA ASN A 11 5.07 -1.66 -12.99
C ASN A 11 5.97 -0.42 -12.89
N GLU A 12 5.72 0.44 -11.90
CA GLU A 12 6.37 1.73 -11.76
C GLU A 12 6.80 1.98 -10.31
N ILE A 13 7.90 2.70 -10.14
CA ILE A 13 8.38 3.11 -8.81
C ILE A 13 7.58 4.36 -8.41
N ILE A 14 6.94 4.32 -7.24
CA ILE A 14 6.13 5.44 -6.72
C ILE A 14 6.71 6.08 -5.46
N ALA A 15 7.61 5.38 -4.79
CA ALA A 15 8.37 5.87 -3.64
C ALA A 15 9.73 5.14 -3.61
N TYR A 16 10.64 5.57 -2.74
CA TYR A 16 12.04 5.14 -2.73
C TYR A 16 12.26 3.62 -2.84
N ASP A 17 11.43 2.82 -2.16
CA ASP A 17 11.51 1.36 -2.13
C ASP A 17 10.17 0.68 -2.45
N THR A 18 9.27 1.37 -3.15
CA THR A 18 7.90 0.87 -3.36
C THR A 18 7.45 1.02 -4.80
N ASN A 19 6.95 -0.08 -5.37
CA ASN A 19 6.38 -0.12 -6.70
C ASN A 19 4.85 -0.08 -6.63
N HIS A 20 4.23 0.60 -7.59
CA HIS A 20 2.84 0.43 -7.98
C HIS A 20 2.79 -0.52 -9.17
N ILE A 21 1.99 -1.58 -9.06
CA ILE A 21 1.86 -2.58 -10.11
C ILE A 21 0.39 -2.72 -10.49
N THR A 22 0.09 -2.47 -11.75
CA THR A 22 -1.25 -2.56 -12.33
C THR A 22 -1.38 -3.88 -13.07
N PHE A 23 -2.46 -4.61 -12.80
CA PHE A 23 -2.79 -5.88 -13.42
C PHE A 23 -4.15 -5.82 -14.10
N SER A 24 -4.34 -6.63 -15.13
CA SER A 24 -5.64 -6.90 -15.74
C SER A 24 -6.00 -8.37 -15.54
N ALA A 25 -7.15 -8.64 -14.92
CA ALA A 25 -7.63 -10.00 -14.68
C ALA A 25 -8.42 -10.52 -15.90
N ASN A 26 -8.21 -11.80 -16.24
CA ASN A 26 -8.83 -12.43 -17.41
C ASN A 26 -10.21 -13.07 -17.14
N LEU A 27 -10.89 -12.70 -16.05
CA LEU A 27 -12.14 -13.32 -15.59
C LEU A 27 -12.95 -12.41 -14.67
N ASP A 28 -14.20 -12.79 -14.38
CA ASP A 28 -15.15 -12.10 -13.49
C ASP A 28 -14.71 -12.17 -12.02
N LEU A 29 -13.62 -11.46 -11.72
CA LEU A 29 -13.08 -11.29 -10.37
C LEU A 29 -14.05 -10.41 -9.56
N GLN A 30 -14.29 -10.76 -8.30
CA GLN A 30 -15.05 -9.94 -7.37
C GLN A 30 -14.28 -9.83 -6.06
N PHE A 31 -14.22 -8.63 -5.49
CA PHE A 31 -13.62 -8.36 -4.19
C PHE A 31 -14.22 -7.08 -3.60
N SER A 32 -13.96 -6.82 -2.32
CA SER A 32 -14.30 -5.56 -1.66
C SER A 32 -13.03 -4.76 -1.36
N ALA A 33 -13.10 -3.42 -1.41
CA ALA A 33 -11.96 -2.59 -1.08
C ALA A 33 -11.39 -2.92 0.30
N GLY A 34 -10.06 -2.99 0.37
CA GLY A 34 -9.29 -3.37 1.58
C GLY A 34 -8.99 -4.87 1.70
N GLN A 35 -9.56 -5.73 0.86
CA GLN A 35 -9.17 -7.13 0.73
C GLN A 35 -7.80 -7.31 0.05
N PHE A 36 -7.30 -8.55 0.09
CA PHE A 36 -6.00 -8.90 -0.49
C PHE A 36 -6.07 -10.15 -1.37
N PHE A 37 -5.08 -10.31 -2.25
CA PHE A 37 -4.85 -11.53 -3.01
C PHE A 37 -3.55 -12.20 -2.58
N ASN A 38 -3.51 -13.52 -2.63
CA ASN A 38 -2.29 -14.29 -2.46
C ASN A 38 -1.64 -14.49 -3.83
N LEU A 39 -0.45 -13.95 -4.03
CA LEU A 39 0.43 -14.28 -5.15
C LEU A 39 0.97 -15.70 -4.95
N LYS A 40 0.82 -16.54 -5.96
CA LYS A 40 1.38 -17.90 -5.97
C LYS A 40 2.75 -17.89 -6.64
N LEU A 41 3.76 -18.37 -5.91
CA LEU A 41 5.15 -18.41 -6.37
C LEU A 41 5.67 -19.83 -6.27
N GLN A 42 6.59 -20.21 -7.17
CA GLN A 42 7.37 -21.44 -6.97
C GLN A 42 8.21 -21.31 -5.71
N ASN A 43 8.30 -22.40 -4.95
CA ASN A 43 9.20 -22.46 -3.81
C ASN A 43 10.66 -22.47 -4.31
N PRO A 44 11.51 -21.50 -3.93
CA PRO A 44 12.92 -21.52 -4.32
C PRO A 44 13.69 -22.69 -3.70
N ASP A 45 13.23 -23.24 -2.57
CA ASP A 45 13.81 -24.45 -1.98
C ASP A 45 13.33 -25.70 -2.72
N LYS A 46 14.17 -26.18 -3.64
CA LYS A 46 13.93 -27.38 -4.45
C LYS A 46 13.94 -28.68 -3.64
N THR A 47 14.42 -28.67 -2.39
CA THR A 47 14.43 -29.85 -1.51
C THR A 47 13.12 -29.99 -0.73
N SER A 48 12.33 -28.93 -0.66
CA SER A 48 11.04 -28.92 0.02
C SER A 48 9.98 -29.74 -0.73
N LYS A 49 9.13 -30.45 0.02
CA LYS A 49 7.90 -31.05 -0.53
C LYS A 49 6.84 -30.01 -0.90
N ILE A 50 6.97 -28.78 -0.40
CA ILE A 50 6.06 -27.67 -0.71
C ILE A 50 6.50 -27.04 -2.03
N GLN A 51 5.71 -27.24 -3.08
CA GLN A 51 6.03 -26.74 -4.42
C GLN A 51 5.79 -25.23 -4.60
N PHE A 52 4.80 -24.68 -3.88
CA PHE A 52 4.40 -23.28 -4.01
C PHE A 52 4.33 -22.59 -2.66
N ILE A 53 4.74 -21.32 -2.65
CA ILE A 53 4.54 -20.42 -1.52
C ILE A 53 3.50 -19.37 -1.90
N LEU A 54 2.69 -18.96 -0.93
CA LEU A 54 1.71 -17.89 -1.07
C LEU A 54 2.20 -16.64 -0.36
N ARG A 55 1.99 -15.47 -0.97
CA ARG A 55 2.28 -14.16 -0.37
C ARG A 55 1.10 -13.21 -0.56
N GLY A 56 0.54 -12.72 0.54
CA GLY A 56 -0.59 -11.81 0.52
C GLY A 56 -0.18 -10.38 0.19
N TYR A 57 -0.93 -9.73 -0.70
CA TYR A 57 -0.80 -8.32 -1.05
C TYR A 57 -2.19 -7.68 -1.09
N SER A 58 -2.42 -6.67 -0.25
CA SER A 58 -3.66 -5.89 -0.28
C SER A 58 -3.84 -5.21 -1.62
N VAL A 59 -5.07 -5.26 -2.13
CA VAL A 59 -5.45 -4.54 -3.34
C VAL A 59 -5.49 -3.05 -3.00
N ALA A 60 -4.84 -2.25 -3.83
CA ALA A 60 -4.68 -0.81 -3.65
C ALA A 60 -5.73 0.02 -4.40
N SER A 61 -6.56 -0.61 -5.23
CA SER A 61 -7.61 0.02 -6.04
C SER A 61 -9.02 -0.41 -5.61
N SER A 62 -10.01 0.44 -5.86
CA SER A 62 -11.44 0.11 -5.74
C SER A 62 -11.84 -1.06 -6.65
N PRO A 63 -12.77 -1.94 -6.24
CA PRO A 63 -13.32 -2.98 -7.11
C PRO A 63 -14.07 -2.43 -8.33
N GLN A 64 -14.44 -1.15 -8.34
CA GLN A 64 -15.07 -0.52 -9.51
C GLN A 64 -14.14 -0.43 -10.73
N LYS A 65 -12.82 -0.56 -10.53
CA LYS A 65 -11.82 -0.57 -11.61
C LYS A 65 -11.70 -1.90 -12.36
N LEU A 66 -12.41 -2.93 -11.93
CA LEU A 66 -12.35 -4.23 -12.58
C LEU A 66 -12.63 -4.12 -14.09
N PRO A 67 -11.89 -4.86 -14.94
CA PRO A 67 -10.98 -5.96 -14.60
C PRO A 67 -9.56 -5.53 -14.18
N ILE A 68 -9.31 -4.22 -14.03
CA ILE A 68 -8.03 -3.70 -13.52
C ILE A 68 -7.99 -3.76 -12.00
N PHE A 69 -6.87 -4.22 -11.45
CA PHE A 69 -6.56 -4.03 -10.04
C PHE A 69 -5.09 -3.65 -9.84
N GLU A 70 -4.80 -2.99 -8.74
CA GLU A 70 -3.49 -2.38 -8.48
C GLU A 70 -2.92 -2.90 -7.14
N LEU A 71 -1.61 -3.10 -7.07
CA LEU A 71 -0.88 -3.46 -5.85
C LEU A 71 0.15 -2.37 -5.49
N CYS A 72 0.36 -2.16 -4.20
CA CYS A 72 1.43 -1.31 -3.66
C CYS A 72 2.46 -2.19 -2.95
N VAL A 73 3.65 -2.33 -3.53
CA VAL A 73 4.60 -3.38 -3.17
C VAL A 73 5.92 -2.78 -2.71
N LYS A 74 6.21 -2.91 -1.42
CA LYS A 74 7.52 -2.58 -0.88
C LYS A 74 8.54 -3.63 -1.32
N ILE A 75 9.63 -3.19 -1.95
CA ILE A 75 10.75 -4.04 -2.32
C ILE A 75 11.59 -4.30 -1.07
N VAL A 76 11.51 -5.54 -0.57
CA VAL A 76 12.21 -5.95 0.65
C VAL A 76 13.62 -6.35 0.26
N LYS A 77 14.60 -5.64 0.80
CA LYS A 77 16.03 -5.92 0.68
C LYS A 77 16.59 -6.36 2.02
N TYR A 78 17.42 -7.38 2.03
CA TYR A 78 18.04 -7.91 3.24
C TYR A 78 19.41 -8.50 2.94
N PHE A 79 20.23 -8.62 3.98
CA PHE A 79 21.50 -9.34 3.93
C PHE A 79 21.36 -10.60 4.78
N GLU A 80 22.09 -11.65 4.40
CA GLU A 80 22.30 -12.75 5.33
C GLU A 80 23.11 -12.25 6.52
N LYS A 81 22.78 -12.73 7.71
CA LYS A 81 23.50 -12.36 8.92
C LYS A 81 24.31 -13.54 9.41
N ASN A 82 25.54 -13.28 9.83
CA ASN A 82 26.29 -14.24 10.62
C ASN A 82 25.51 -14.53 11.90
N GLU A 83 25.21 -15.80 12.18
CA GLU A 83 24.45 -16.17 13.39
C GLU A 83 25.20 -15.81 14.68
N HIS A 84 26.54 -15.78 14.65
CA HIS A 84 27.39 -15.52 15.81
C HIS A 84 27.71 -14.03 15.98
N THR A 85 28.04 -13.32 14.90
CA THR A 85 28.46 -11.90 14.97
C THR A 85 27.33 -10.91 14.68
N GLY A 86 26.23 -11.36 14.06
CA GLY A 86 25.14 -10.50 13.60
C GLY A 86 25.49 -9.62 12.39
N GLU A 87 26.72 -9.72 11.88
CA GLU A 87 27.22 -8.94 10.75
C GLU A 87 26.60 -9.41 9.44
N ASN A 88 26.44 -8.48 8.50
CA ASN A 88 25.96 -8.80 7.16
C ASN A 88 27.02 -9.61 6.41
N ILE A 89 26.60 -10.71 5.79
CA ILE A 89 27.43 -11.56 4.94
C ILE A 89 26.86 -11.56 3.53
N GLY A 90 27.76 -11.56 2.55
CA GLY A 90 27.43 -11.75 1.15
C GLY A 90 26.76 -10.52 0.53
N GLU A 91 26.02 -10.77 -0.54
CA GLU A 91 25.37 -9.72 -1.33
C GLU A 91 23.95 -9.41 -0.81
N GLU A 92 23.47 -8.19 -1.12
CA GLU A 92 22.09 -7.80 -0.86
C GLU A 92 21.13 -8.74 -1.60
N LYS A 93 20.24 -9.41 -0.86
CA LYS A 93 19.17 -10.25 -1.39
C LYS A 93 17.84 -9.52 -1.35
N LYS A 94 16.90 -9.96 -2.19
CA LYS A 94 15.52 -9.46 -2.20
C LYS A 94 14.56 -10.52 -1.69
N GLY A 95 13.51 -10.09 -0.99
CA GLY A 95 12.45 -10.98 -0.53
C GLY A 95 11.79 -11.69 -1.70
N ILE A 96 11.46 -12.98 -1.53
CA ILE A 96 11.03 -13.85 -2.64
C ILE A 96 9.83 -13.26 -3.41
N GLY A 97 8.82 -12.76 -2.70
CA GLY A 97 7.62 -12.20 -3.33
C GLY A 97 7.82 -10.80 -3.90
N SER A 98 8.36 -9.86 -3.13
CA SER A 98 8.55 -8.49 -3.60
C SER A 98 9.63 -8.40 -4.68
N GLY A 99 10.70 -9.18 -4.58
CA GLY A 99 11.73 -9.28 -5.63
C GLY A 99 11.25 -9.99 -6.90
N PHE A 100 10.25 -10.88 -6.82
CA PHE A 100 9.57 -11.42 -7.99
C PHE A 100 8.72 -10.33 -8.66
N LEU A 101 7.86 -9.65 -7.90
CA LEU A 101 6.98 -8.59 -8.39
C LEU A 101 7.76 -7.41 -9.00
N GLU A 102 8.89 -7.04 -8.42
CA GLU A 102 9.77 -5.98 -8.94
C GLU A 102 10.27 -6.26 -10.37
N LYS A 103 10.50 -7.53 -10.71
CA LYS A 103 11.08 -7.93 -12.02
C LYS A 103 10.03 -8.02 -13.13
N LEU A 104 8.75 -7.99 -12.78
CA LEU A 104 7.66 -8.14 -13.74
C LEU A 104 7.63 -6.99 -14.73
N LYS A 105 7.43 -7.32 -16.00
CA LYS A 105 7.29 -6.40 -17.12
C LYS A 105 5.89 -6.49 -17.70
N LYS A 106 5.49 -5.47 -18.45
CA LYS A 106 4.21 -5.45 -19.17
C LYS A 106 4.07 -6.72 -20.02
N GLY A 107 2.93 -7.40 -19.89
CA GLY A 107 2.62 -8.65 -20.58
C GLY A 107 3.02 -9.92 -19.82
N ASP A 108 3.79 -9.83 -18.74
CA ASP A 108 4.05 -10.99 -17.88
C ASP A 108 2.75 -11.44 -17.21
N ARG A 109 2.55 -12.76 -17.13
CA ARG A 109 1.35 -13.39 -16.55
C ARG A 109 1.65 -13.98 -15.18
N VAL A 110 0.77 -13.71 -14.22
CA VAL A 110 0.90 -14.17 -12.83
C VAL A 110 -0.37 -14.86 -12.33
N GLU A 111 -0.20 -15.78 -11.39
CA GLU A 111 -1.29 -16.54 -10.77
C GLU A 111 -1.56 -16.02 -9.35
N PHE A 112 -2.81 -15.65 -9.08
CA PHE A 112 -3.30 -15.18 -7.79
C PHE A 112 -4.40 -16.11 -7.25
N LEU A 113 -4.55 -16.10 -5.94
CA LEU A 113 -5.66 -16.72 -5.22
C LEU A 113 -6.39 -15.63 -4.42
N GLY A 114 -7.72 -15.72 -4.35
CA GLY A 114 -8.53 -14.86 -3.48
C GLY A 114 -9.90 -14.52 -4.07
N PRO A 115 -10.54 -13.44 -3.59
CA PRO A 115 -10.07 -12.52 -2.54
C PRO A 115 -9.96 -13.14 -1.15
N PHE A 116 -9.22 -12.47 -0.26
CA PHE A 116 -9.10 -12.79 1.16
C PHE A 116 -9.21 -11.54 2.04
N GLY A 117 -9.49 -11.74 3.32
CA GLY A 117 -9.52 -10.69 4.33
C GLY A 117 -10.92 -10.11 4.58
N HIS A 118 -11.07 -9.51 5.76
CA HIS A 118 -12.31 -8.88 6.23
C HIS A 118 -12.12 -7.38 6.55
N PHE A 119 -10.98 -6.81 6.17
CA PHE A 119 -10.67 -5.40 6.35
C PHE A 119 -11.36 -4.60 5.24
N THR A 120 -12.61 -4.25 5.47
CA THR A 120 -13.45 -3.49 4.52
C THR A 120 -14.12 -2.33 5.23
N LYS A 121 -14.59 -1.33 4.47
CA LYS A 121 -15.37 -0.23 5.03
C LYS A 121 -16.63 -0.74 5.74
N LYS A 122 -17.06 -0.03 6.78
CA LYS A 122 -18.29 -0.31 7.53
C LYS A 122 -19.33 0.75 7.20
N ASN A 123 -20.49 0.33 6.70
CA ASN A 123 -21.53 1.25 6.21
C ASN A 123 -22.25 2.10 7.28
N LYS A 124 -21.89 1.99 8.56
CA LYS A 124 -22.64 2.61 9.69
C LYS A 124 -21.81 3.55 10.56
N ALA A 125 -20.56 3.85 10.18
CA ALA A 125 -19.71 4.74 10.98
C ALA A 125 -20.07 6.21 10.75
N LYS A 126 -20.36 6.94 11.84
CA LYS A 126 -20.60 8.41 11.78
C LYS A 126 -19.32 9.20 11.46
N LYS A 127 -18.16 8.67 11.86
CA LYS A 127 -16.82 9.18 11.59
C LYS A 127 -15.87 7.99 11.42
N THR A 128 -14.95 8.08 10.48
CA THR A 128 -13.93 7.06 10.23
C THR A 128 -12.54 7.67 10.43
N VAL A 129 -11.69 7.01 11.21
CA VAL A 129 -10.27 7.37 11.33
C VAL A 129 -9.45 6.19 10.82
N MET A 130 -8.63 6.46 9.80
CA MET A 130 -7.80 5.49 9.11
C MET A 130 -6.34 5.72 9.49
N LEU A 131 -5.65 4.66 9.90
CA LEU A 131 -4.26 4.70 10.34
C LEU A 131 -3.42 3.82 9.41
N ALA A 132 -2.44 4.42 8.74
CA ALA A 132 -1.54 3.68 7.86
C ALA A 132 -0.08 4.04 8.13
N THR A 133 0.80 3.07 7.86
CA THR A 133 2.24 3.29 7.77
C THR A 133 2.82 2.48 6.60
N GLY A 134 3.86 2.99 5.95
CA GLY A 134 4.49 2.33 4.80
C GLY A 134 3.48 1.86 3.75
N THR A 135 3.56 0.58 3.34
CA THR A 135 2.62 -0.01 2.38
C THR A 135 1.27 -0.42 2.97
N GLY A 136 1.04 -0.25 4.28
CA GLY A 136 -0.29 -0.34 4.88
C GLY A 136 -1.29 0.68 4.32
N ILE A 137 -0.79 1.65 3.55
CA ILE A 137 -1.59 2.60 2.77
C ILE A 137 -2.37 1.95 1.60
N ALA A 138 -1.98 0.75 1.16
CA ALA A 138 -2.60 0.05 0.03
C ALA A 138 -4.11 -0.18 0.24
N PRO A 139 -4.56 -0.91 1.28
CA PRO A 139 -5.99 -1.10 1.51
C PRO A 139 -6.71 0.22 1.81
N MET A 140 -6.03 1.20 2.42
CA MET A 140 -6.61 2.51 2.67
C MET A 140 -6.91 3.25 1.37
N ARG A 141 -6.00 3.19 0.39
CA ARG A 141 -6.22 3.78 -0.94
C ARG A 141 -7.45 3.18 -1.62
N ALA A 142 -7.58 1.86 -1.61
CA ALA A 142 -8.74 1.18 -2.19
C ALA A 142 -10.06 1.65 -1.54
N ILE A 143 -10.08 1.74 -0.20
CA ILE A 143 -11.25 2.19 0.55
C ILE A 143 -11.55 3.67 0.30
N CYS A 144 -10.53 4.53 0.27
CA CYS A 144 -10.69 5.96 -0.02
C CYS A 144 -11.18 6.21 -1.45
N GLU A 145 -10.75 5.40 -2.42
CA GLU A 145 -11.23 5.48 -3.81
C GLU A 145 -12.73 5.15 -3.87
N GLU A 146 -13.17 4.06 -3.22
CA GLU A 146 -14.59 3.71 -3.13
C GLU A 146 -15.42 4.77 -2.37
N LEU A 147 -14.89 5.32 -1.27
CA LEU A 147 -15.55 6.38 -0.50
C LEU A 147 -15.64 7.70 -1.28
N SER A 148 -14.65 8.01 -2.12
CA SER A 148 -14.66 9.19 -2.98
C SER A 148 -15.79 9.13 -4.00
N GLU A 149 -16.02 7.96 -4.61
CA GLU A 149 -17.15 7.70 -5.52
C GLU A 149 -18.50 7.86 -4.80
N GLU A 150 -18.57 7.51 -3.51
CA GLU A 150 -19.73 7.74 -2.64
C GLU A 150 -19.82 9.20 -2.12
N GLY A 151 -18.84 10.04 -2.41
CA GLY A 151 -18.79 11.45 -2.01
C GLY A 151 -18.36 11.70 -0.56
N PHE A 152 -17.77 10.72 0.13
CA PHE A 152 -17.43 10.77 1.56
C PHE A 152 -18.61 11.25 2.41
N VAL A 153 -19.71 10.47 2.41
CA VAL A 153 -20.95 10.80 3.13
C VAL A 153 -20.71 11.10 4.62
N THR A 154 -19.70 10.47 5.23
CA THR A 154 -19.29 10.71 6.62
C THR A 154 -17.85 11.18 6.73
N LYS A 155 -17.56 11.94 7.80
CA LYS A 155 -16.22 12.49 8.04
C LYS A 155 -15.19 11.36 8.12
N THR A 156 -14.19 11.42 7.26
CA THR A 156 -13.13 10.42 7.17
C THR A 156 -11.78 11.11 7.27
N VAL A 157 -10.93 10.66 8.21
CA VAL A 157 -9.58 11.18 8.39
C VAL A 157 -8.57 10.07 8.14
N LEU A 158 -7.59 10.32 7.29
CA LEU A 158 -6.46 9.43 7.04
C LEU A 158 -5.19 10.02 7.65
N LEU A 159 -4.64 9.33 8.65
CA LEU A 159 -3.32 9.60 9.21
C LEU A 159 -2.32 8.62 8.61
N TYR A 160 -1.33 9.13 7.87
CA TYR A 160 -0.33 8.31 7.21
C TYR A 160 1.06 8.61 7.74
N GLY A 161 1.72 7.61 8.32
CA GLY A 161 3.04 7.75 8.93
C GLY A 161 4.15 7.14 8.09
N VAL A 162 5.21 7.90 7.87
CA VAL A 162 6.46 7.46 7.23
C VAL A 162 7.69 7.89 8.04
N SER A 163 8.83 7.24 7.78
CA SER A 163 10.09 7.67 8.39
C SER A 163 10.61 8.95 7.74
N ASN A 164 10.58 9.03 6.41
CA ASN A 164 11.05 10.15 5.61
C ASN A 164 10.08 10.36 4.45
N ALA A 165 9.99 11.58 3.93
CA ALA A 165 9.04 11.94 2.86
C ALA A 165 9.21 11.07 1.61
N LYS A 166 10.44 10.66 1.28
CA LYS A 166 10.74 9.79 0.13
C LYS A 166 10.06 8.41 0.16
N PHE A 167 9.54 7.97 1.31
CA PHE A 167 8.81 6.71 1.47
C PHE A 167 7.28 6.90 1.39
N ALA A 168 6.79 8.14 1.33
CA ALA A 168 5.36 8.43 1.25
C ALA A 168 4.82 8.00 -0.12
N CYS A 169 3.90 7.04 -0.10
CA CYS A 169 3.21 6.59 -1.30
C CYS A 169 1.91 7.40 -1.50
N TYR A 170 1.61 7.76 -2.74
CA TYR A 170 0.32 8.33 -3.15
C TYR A 170 -0.07 9.68 -2.50
N SER A 171 0.89 10.47 -2.01
CA SER A 171 0.61 11.76 -1.37
C SER A 171 -0.26 12.69 -2.23
N SER A 172 0.06 12.84 -3.52
CA SER A 172 -0.76 13.65 -4.44
C SER A 172 -2.18 13.11 -4.63
N PHE A 173 -2.36 11.79 -4.63
CA PHE A 173 -3.69 11.18 -4.74
C PHE A 173 -4.55 11.54 -3.53
N PHE A 174 -4.02 11.38 -2.31
CA PHE A 174 -4.78 11.70 -1.11
C PHE A 174 -5.00 13.20 -0.93
N GLN A 175 -4.02 14.04 -1.28
CA GLN A 175 -4.22 15.49 -1.28
C GLN A 175 -5.32 15.90 -2.26
N ASN A 176 -5.35 15.32 -3.47
CA ASN A 176 -6.42 15.58 -4.43
C ASN A 176 -7.80 15.18 -3.90
N LEU A 177 -7.90 14.05 -3.19
CA LEU A 177 -9.15 13.68 -2.53
C LEU A 177 -9.56 14.68 -1.44
N ALA A 178 -8.61 15.17 -0.64
CA ALA A 178 -8.88 16.16 0.42
C ALA A 178 -9.35 17.50 -0.18
N ASN A 179 -8.79 17.90 -1.32
CA ASN A 179 -9.21 19.09 -2.05
C ASN A 179 -10.62 18.96 -2.65
N LEU A 180 -10.97 17.75 -3.12
CA LEU A 180 -12.26 17.48 -3.76
C LEU A 180 -13.40 17.29 -2.76
N HIS A 181 -13.12 16.72 -1.58
CA HIS A 181 -14.14 16.32 -0.61
C HIS A 181 -13.93 16.97 0.74
N LYS A 182 -14.84 17.88 1.12
CA LYS A 182 -14.83 18.56 2.44
C LYS A 182 -14.88 17.62 3.65
N ASN A 183 -15.40 16.40 3.46
CA ASN A 183 -15.51 15.38 4.51
C ASN A 183 -14.30 14.44 4.57
N PHE A 184 -13.28 14.63 3.73
CA PHE A 184 -12.05 13.85 3.77
C PHE A 184 -10.88 14.72 4.19
N GLU A 185 -10.10 14.22 5.15
CA GLU A 185 -8.90 14.88 5.65
C GLU A 185 -7.71 13.93 5.56
N TYR A 186 -6.59 14.44 5.05
CA TYR A 186 -5.33 13.69 4.93
C TYR A 186 -4.25 14.41 5.73
N VAL A 187 -3.56 13.66 6.59
CA VAL A 187 -2.43 14.16 7.39
C VAL A 187 -1.24 13.22 7.22
N LEU A 188 -0.10 13.78 6.77
CA LEU A 188 1.15 13.05 6.62
C LEU A 188 2.05 13.28 7.83
N PHE A 189 2.46 12.20 8.49
CA PHE A 189 3.39 12.23 9.61
C PHE A 189 4.78 11.77 9.16
N ILE A 190 5.81 12.56 9.46
CA ILE A 190 7.21 12.26 9.09
C ILE A 190 8.07 12.22 10.35
N SER A 191 8.64 11.04 10.66
CA SER A 191 9.23 10.79 11.99
C SER A 191 10.76 10.87 12.10
N ARG A 192 11.49 10.97 10.98
CA ARG A 192 12.96 10.96 10.95
C ARG A 192 13.57 12.04 10.05
N GLU A 193 12.81 13.08 9.73
CA GLU A 193 13.32 14.29 9.07
C GLU A 193 13.41 15.41 10.12
N THR A 194 14.40 16.27 9.94
CA THR A 194 14.53 17.53 10.69
C THR A 194 13.44 18.51 10.26
N ASP A 195 13.15 19.52 11.07
CA ASP A 195 12.17 20.56 10.72
C ASP A 195 12.56 21.32 9.45
N GLU A 196 13.86 21.45 9.16
CA GLU A 196 14.33 22.07 7.91
C GLU A 196 14.06 21.19 6.69
N GLU A 197 14.25 19.87 6.80
CA GLU A 197 13.91 18.93 5.73
C GLU A 197 12.39 18.89 5.49
N ILE A 198 11.59 18.94 6.55
CA ILE A 198 10.12 19.00 6.44
C ILE A 198 9.67 20.29 5.73
N ARG A 199 10.25 21.45 6.05
CA ARG A 199 9.94 22.71 5.34
C ARG A 199 10.19 22.61 3.83
N LYS A 200 11.27 21.93 3.42
CA LYS A 200 11.55 21.69 1.99
C LYS A 200 10.49 20.81 1.33
N VAL A 201 9.89 19.88 2.08
CA VAL A 201 8.77 19.05 1.60
C VAL A 201 7.49 19.90 1.48
N GLU A 202 7.21 20.76 2.47
CA GLU A 202 6.07 21.70 2.44
C GLU A 202 6.14 22.66 1.24
N GLU A 203 7.34 23.13 0.89
CA GLU A 203 7.58 24.00 -0.28
C GLU A 203 7.20 23.35 -1.62
N LEU A 204 7.20 22.01 -1.71
CA LEU A 204 6.73 21.28 -2.89
C LEU A 204 5.21 21.39 -3.08
N LYS A 205 4.47 21.79 -2.04
CA LYS A 205 3.00 21.95 -2.03
C LYS A 205 2.26 20.71 -2.54
N ILE A 206 2.83 19.51 -2.31
CA ILE A 206 2.21 18.23 -2.66
C ILE A 206 1.20 17.81 -1.59
N VAL A 207 1.50 18.10 -0.32
CA VAL A 207 0.65 17.82 0.84
C VAL A 207 0.52 19.10 1.65
N GLU A 208 -0.70 19.43 2.05
CA GLU A 208 -0.99 20.64 2.83
C GLU A 208 -0.78 20.42 4.33
N ASN A 209 -1.15 19.25 4.85
CA ASN A 209 -1.08 18.93 6.27
C ASN A 209 0.06 17.94 6.56
N ILE A 210 1.22 18.46 6.95
CA ILE A 210 2.39 17.67 7.37
C ILE A 210 2.64 17.87 8.86
N VAL A 211 2.91 16.78 9.58
CA VAL A 211 3.24 16.79 11.01
C VAL A 211 4.58 16.10 11.26
N SER A 212 5.50 16.80 11.91
CA SER A 212 6.76 16.23 12.38
C SER A 212 6.52 15.28 13.57
N GLY A 213 6.91 14.01 13.40
CA GLY A 213 6.83 12.98 14.43
C GLY A 213 6.12 11.70 14.02
N ARG A 214 5.77 10.89 15.01
CA ARG A 214 4.96 9.68 14.84
C ARG A 214 3.48 10.02 15.00
N ILE A 215 2.61 9.10 14.56
CA ILE A 215 1.17 9.12 14.84
C ILE A 215 0.93 8.78 16.32
N THR A 216 1.37 9.68 17.20
CA THR A 216 1.16 9.68 18.64
C THR A 216 0.83 11.08 19.14
N LYS A 217 0.92 12.08 18.25
CA LYS A 217 0.58 13.48 18.48
C LYS A 217 -0.61 13.82 17.56
N GLY A 218 -1.56 14.59 18.05
CA GLY A 218 -2.70 15.08 17.28
C GLY A 218 -3.88 14.11 17.18
N VAL A 219 -3.85 12.93 17.82
CA VAL A 219 -5.06 12.08 17.93
C VAL A 219 -6.08 12.75 18.85
N GLU A 220 -5.57 13.45 19.87
CA GLU A 220 -6.28 14.33 20.78
C GLU A 220 -6.94 15.54 20.09
N ASP A 221 -6.34 16.06 19.01
CA ASP A 221 -6.86 17.20 18.25
C ASP A 221 -7.86 16.79 17.15
N LEU A 222 -7.98 15.49 16.87
CA LEU A 222 -8.98 14.93 15.97
C LEU A 222 -10.37 14.92 16.61
N SER A 223 -10.83 16.08 17.11
CA SER A 223 -12.20 16.42 17.54
C SER A 223 -13.17 15.26 17.33
N VAL A 224 -13.27 14.38 18.34
CA VAL A 224 -14.11 13.16 18.32
C VAL A 224 -15.57 13.52 18.68
N GLU A 225 -15.98 14.77 18.42
CA GLU A 225 -17.36 15.22 18.57
C GLU A 225 -18.24 14.75 17.40
#